data_AF-A0A0A0BQS5-F1
#
_entry.id   AF-A0A0A0BQS5-F1
#
_cell.length_a   1.000
_cell.length_b   1.000
_cell.length_c   1.000
_cell.angle_alpha   90.00
_cell.angle_beta   90.00
_cell.angle_gamma   90.00
#
_symmetry.space_group_name_H-M   'P 1'
#
loop_
_entity.id
_entity.type
_entity.pdbx_description
1 polymer ?
#
loop_
_entity_poly.entity_id
_entity_poly.type
_entity_poly.pdbx_seq_one_letter_code
_entity_poly.pdbx_strand_id
1 'polypeptide(L)'
;MQLTVTVAEALSLAAAKQPLPPFVRSVDAEGSTLRLRVDISRLPDAPSALRFVAAAVGTVDVVVRFTGYADGVATLAVTSQARGLPVHTLLNALTDTATAQLRRRGLGDVVEIRRGASEPTVAVHVQRAVEARTAGLVVTAVDLRDATVHATVAVGPPGTVRLP
;
A
#
# COMPACT_ATOMS: atom_id res chain seq x y z
N MET A 1 -11.00 21.73 3.26
CA MET A 1 -9.54 21.92 3.16
C MET A 1 -8.99 20.97 2.11
N GLN A 2 -7.98 21.38 1.33
CA GLN A 2 -7.30 20.51 0.38
C GLN A 2 -5.85 20.33 0.84
N LEU A 3 -5.39 19.09 0.82
CA LEU A 3 -4.03 18.68 1.16
C LEU A 3 -3.40 18.02 -0.06
N THR A 4 -2.13 18.34 -0.30
CA THR A 4 -1.36 17.75 -1.39
C THR A 4 0.01 17.34 -0.89
N VAL A 5 0.44 16.13 -1.22
CA VAL A 5 1.78 15.64 -0.89
C VAL A 5 2.28 14.78 -2.03
N THR A 6 3.52 15.01 -2.46
CA THR A 6 4.12 14.13 -3.46
C THR A 6 4.37 12.75 -2.85
N VAL A 7 4.36 11.70 -3.67
CA VAL A 7 4.68 10.35 -3.19
C VAL A 7 6.11 10.32 -2.61
N ALA A 8 7.05 11.06 -3.20
CA ALA A 8 8.42 11.17 -2.71
C ALA A 8 8.50 11.78 -1.29
N GLU A 9 7.76 12.85 -1.04
CA GLU A 9 7.66 13.45 0.30
C GLU A 9 7.00 12.49 1.30
N ALA A 10 5.88 11.86 0.90
CA ALA A 10 5.19 10.90 1.75
C ALA A 10 6.09 9.71 2.12
N LEU A 11 6.86 9.18 1.17
CA LEU A 11 7.84 8.11 1.42
C LEU A 11 8.96 8.57 2.34
N SER A 12 9.45 9.80 2.17
CA SER A 12 10.50 10.37 3.02
C SER A 12 10.02 10.55 4.46
N LEU A 13 8.79 11.04 4.64
CA LEU A 13 8.14 11.15 5.96
C LEU A 13 7.88 9.79 6.60
N ALA A 14 7.46 8.79 5.81
CA ALA A 14 7.27 7.42 6.30
C ALA A 14 8.60 6.79 6.73
N ALA A 15 9.65 6.93 5.90
CA ALA A 15 10.98 6.40 6.16
C ALA A 15 11.62 7.01 7.42
N ALA A 16 11.32 8.27 7.74
CA ALA A 16 11.77 8.92 8.97
C ALA A 16 11.19 8.27 10.24
N LYS A 17 9.99 7.68 10.18
CA LYS A 17 9.39 6.94 11.30
C LYS A 17 9.83 5.47 11.32
N GLN A 18 9.82 4.83 10.16
CA GLN A 18 10.21 3.43 10.02
C GLN A 18 10.74 3.17 8.61
N PRO A 19 11.91 2.54 8.46
CA PRO A 19 12.46 2.26 7.15
C PRO A 19 11.55 1.32 6.34
N LEU A 20 11.66 1.44 5.01
CA LEU A 20 11.04 0.49 4.10
C LEU A 20 11.51 -0.95 4.41
N PRO A 21 10.67 -1.97 4.17
CA PRO A 21 11.09 -3.35 4.35
C PRO A 21 12.34 -3.66 3.50
N PRO A 22 13.28 -4.49 3.98
CA PRO A 22 14.56 -4.73 3.31
C PRO A 22 14.45 -5.43 1.95
N PHE A 23 13.28 -6.02 1.65
CA PHE A 23 12.94 -6.59 0.36
C PHE A 23 12.43 -5.55 -0.65
N VAL A 24 12.06 -4.34 -0.23
CA VAL A 24 11.70 -3.23 -1.12
C VAL A 24 12.97 -2.48 -1.48
N ARG A 25 13.37 -2.51 -2.75
CA ARG A 25 14.62 -1.91 -3.25
C ARG A 25 14.45 -0.46 -3.68
N SER A 26 13.35 -0.17 -4.38
CA SER A 26 12.97 1.19 -4.77
C SER A 26 11.46 1.29 -4.88
N VAL A 27 10.97 2.52 -4.74
CA VAL A 27 9.59 2.90 -5.01
C VAL A 27 9.65 4.17 -5.85
N ASP A 28 9.10 4.09 -7.05
CA ASP A 28 9.00 5.18 -8.00
C ASP A 28 7.51 5.47 -8.25
N ALA A 29 7.16 6.71 -8.59
CA ALA A 29 5.79 7.11 -8.84
C ALA A 29 5.70 7.93 -10.13
N GLU A 30 4.70 7.62 -10.96
CA GLU A 30 4.46 8.27 -12.23
C GLU A 30 2.94 8.32 -12.47
N GLY A 31 2.39 9.53 -12.66
CA GLY A 31 0.95 9.71 -12.80
C GLY A 31 0.18 9.15 -11.60
N SER A 32 -0.69 8.18 -11.85
CA SER A 32 -1.49 7.44 -10.84
C SER A 32 -0.91 6.06 -10.48
N THR A 33 0.33 5.78 -10.89
CA THR A 33 0.96 4.46 -10.79
C THR A 33 2.22 4.53 -9.95
N LEU A 34 2.37 3.56 -9.05
CA LEU A 34 3.57 3.30 -8.27
C LEU A 34 4.28 2.09 -8.85
N ARG A 35 5.59 2.17 -9.05
CA ARG A 35 6.45 1.07 -9.47
C ARG A 35 7.38 0.73 -8.32
N LEU A 36 7.32 -0.51 -7.85
CA LEU A 36 8.13 -1.01 -6.75
C LEU A 36 9.06 -2.08 -7.28
N ARG A 37 10.35 -1.98 -6.96
CA ARG A 37 11.29 -3.09 -7.17
C ARG A 37 11.37 -3.90 -5.90
N VAL A 38 10.96 -5.17 -5.97
CA VAL A 38 10.92 -6.07 -4.83
C VAL A 38 11.90 -7.21 -5.05
N ASP A 39 12.85 -7.36 -4.12
CA ASP A 39 13.77 -8.49 -4.07
C ASP A 39 13.12 -9.63 -3.28
N ILE A 40 12.61 -10.62 -4.00
CA ILE A 40 11.87 -11.74 -3.41
C ILE A 40 12.80 -12.62 -2.56
N SER A 41 14.10 -12.66 -2.86
CA SER A 41 15.07 -13.45 -2.08
C SER A 41 15.21 -12.95 -0.65
N ARG A 42 14.88 -11.68 -0.40
CA ARG A 42 14.91 -11.04 0.92
C ARG A 42 13.57 -11.04 1.64
N LEU A 43 12.56 -11.70 1.07
CA LEU A 43 11.23 -11.72 1.66
C LEU A 43 11.24 -12.61 2.93
N PRO A 44 10.88 -12.05 4.10
CA PRO A 44 10.83 -12.82 5.34
C PRO A 44 9.71 -13.84 5.27
N ASP A 45 9.93 -15.02 5.87
CA ASP A 45 8.90 -16.06 6.01
C ASP A 45 8.28 -16.52 4.67
N ALA A 46 9.02 -16.35 3.55
CA ALA A 46 8.60 -16.86 2.27
C ALA A 46 8.49 -18.40 2.31
N PRO A 47 7.40 -19.00 1.79
CA PRO A 47 7.27 -20.45 1.67
C PRO A 47 8.48 -21.07 0.96
N SER A 48 8.88 -22.27 1.35
CA SER A 48 10.08 -22.95 0.80
C SER A 48 10.06 -23.05 -0.73
N ALA A 49 8.91 -23.41 -1.32
CA ALA A 49 8.72 -23.42 -2.77
C ALA A 49 8.94 -22.03 -3.40
N LEU A 50 8.52 -20.96 -2.72
CA LEU A 50 8.67 -19.59 -3.18
C LEU A 50 10.11 -19.10 -3.03
N ARG A 51 10.90 -19.63 -2.10
CA ARG A 51 12.34 -19.33 -1.97
C ARG A 51 13.14 -19.84 -3.17
N PHE A 52 12.81 -21.02 -3.70
CA PHE A 52 13.45 -21.54 -4.91
C PHE A 52 13.13 -20.68 -6.13
N VAL A 53 11.87 -20.27 -6.27
CA VAL A 53 11.45 -19.34 -7.32
C VAL A 53 12.13 -17.97 -7.15
N ALA A 54 12.21 -17.47 -5.92
CA ALA A 54 12.86 -16.20 -5.61
C ALA A 54 14.36 -16.20 -5.97
N ALA A 55 15.06 -17.31 -5.73
CA ALA A 55 16.46 -17.47 -6.12
C ALA A 55 16.67 -17.41 -7.64
N ALA A 56 15.68 -17.86 -8.42
CA ALA A 56 15.74 -17.84 -9.88
C ALA A 56 15.29 -16.50 -10.50
N VAL A 57 14.27 -15.86 -9.91
CA VAL A 57 13.65 -14.63 -10.44
C VAL A 57 14.37 -13.37 -9.95
N GLY A 58 14.90 -13.39 -8.72
CA GLY A 58 15.58 -12.26 -8.10
C GLY A 58 14.64 -11.09 -7.80
N THR A 59 14.82 -9.99 -8.54
CA THR A 59 14.03 -8.76 -8.39
C THR A 59 12.84 -8.77 -9.32
N VAL A 60 11.66 -8.41 -8.80
CA VAL A 60 10.41 -8.28 -9.55
C VAL A 60 9.93 -6.84 -9.51
N ASP A 61 9.49 -6.35 -10.67
CA ASP A 61 8.78 -5.08 -10.78
C ASP A 61 7.31 -5.31 -10.43
N VAL A 62 6.84 -4.62 -9.39
CA VAL A 62 5.45 -4.60 -8.94
C VAL A 62 4.87 -3.24 -9.29
N VAL A 63 3.78 -3.24 -10.03
CA VAL A 63 3.11 -2.02 -10.48
C VAL A 63 1.78 -1.93 -9.75
N VAL A 64 1.63 -0.87 -8.96
CA VAL A 64 0.45 -0.60 -8.15
C VAL A 64 -0.25 0.63 -8.71
N ARG A 65 -1.48 0.49 -9.19
CA ARG A 65 -2.24 1.58 -9.79
C ARG A 65 -3.37 2.01 -8.87
N PHE A 66 -3.48 3.30 -8.57
CA PHE A 66 -4.64 3.84 -7.89
C PHE A 66 -5.89 3.70 -8.78
N THR A 67 -6.96 3.13 -8.24
CA THR A 67 -8.19 2.85 -8.98
C THR A 67 -9.39 3.64 -8.51
N GLY A 68 -9.34 4.20 -7.31
CA GLY A 68 -10.39 5.07 -6.82
C GLY A 68 -10.42 5.16 -5.30
N TYR A 69 -11.32 6.02 -4.83
CA TYR A 69 -11.60 6.23 -3.42
C TYR A 69 -13.12 6.26 -3.21
N ALA A 70 -13.60 5.44 -2.29
CA ALA A 70 -15.00 5.38 -1.90
C ALA A 70 -15.12 4.96 -0.44
N ASP A 71 -16.11 5.49 0.27
CA ASP A 71 -16.46 5.08 1.64
C ASP A 71 -15.27 5.04 2.62
N GLY A 72 -14.36 6.02 2.52
CA GLY A 72 -13.18 6.08 3.39
C GLY A 72 -12.02 5.18 2.95
N VAL A 73 -12.13 4.47 1.83
CA VAL A 73 -11.17 3.47 1.37
C VAL A 73 -10.59 3.84 0.01
N ALA A 74 -9.27 3.99 -0.05
CA ALA A 74 -8.51 4.08 -1.29
C ALA A 74 -8.20 2.67 -1.80
N THR A 75 -8.49 2.41 -3.07
CA THR A 75 -8.34 1.10 -3.70
C THR A 75 -7.23 1.14 -4.75
N LEU A 76 -6.29 0.20 -4.68
CA LEU A 76 -5.18 0.07 -5.61
C LEU A 76 -5.13 -1.32 -6.22
N ALA A 77 -5.04 -1.41 -7.55
CA ALA A 77 -4.83 -2.66 -8.26
C ALA A 77 -3.33 -2.98 -8.31
N VAL A 78 -2.97 -4.24 -8.07
CA VAL A 78 -1.56 -4.69 -8.07
C VAL A 78 -1.33 -5.64 -9.23
N THR A 79 -0.39 -5.25 -10.09
CA THR A 79 0.17 -6.07 -11.16
C THR A 79 1.65 -6.29 -10.90
N SER A 80 2.25 -7.29 -11.53
CA SER A 80 3.69 -7.44 -11.54
C SER A 80 4.18 -7.89 -12.89
N GLN A 81 5.48 -7.74 -13.12
CA GLN A 81 6.16 -8.29 -14.27
C GLN A 81 7.30 -9.16 -13.75
N ALA A 82 7.13 -10.47 -13.82
CA ALA A 82 8.17 -11.45 -13.51
C ALA A 82 8.52 -12.24 -14.78
N ARG A 83 9.81 -12.46 -15.04
CA ARG A 83 10.24 -13.28 -16.17
C ARG A 83 9.86 -14.74 -15.91
N GLY A 84 8.87 -15.26 -16.64
CA GLY A 84 8.56 -16.70 -16.69
C GLY A 84 7.62 -17.26 -15.61
N LEU A 85 7.01 -16.42 -14.76
CA LEU A 85 5.96 -16.88 -13.82
C LEU A 85 4.61 -16.21 -14.13
N PRO A 86 3.48 -16.94 -13.99
CA PRO A 86 2.17 -16.31 -13.97
C PRO A 86 2.07 -15.32 -12.81
N VAL A 87 2.08 -14.03 -13.17
CA VAL A 87 2.07 -12.85 -12.31
C VAL A 87 1.05 -12.95 -11.17
N HIS A 88 -0.16 -13.40 -11.49
CA HIS A 88 -1.26 -13.55 -10.54
C HIS A 88 -1.00 -14.63 -9.47
N THR A 89 -0.34 -15.73 -9.84
CA THR A 89 -0.03 -16.82 -8.91
C THR A 89 1.04 -16.37 -7.91
N LEU A 90 2.06 -15.65 -8.40
CA LEU A 90 3.09 -15.08 -7.55
C LEU A 90 2.51 -14.07 -6.56
N LEU A 91 1.70 -13.12 -7.04
CA LEU A 91 1.14 -12.07 -6.19
C LEU A 91 0.15 -12.63 -5.14
N ASN A 92 -0.67 -13.62 -5.51
CA ASN A 92 -1.58 -14.27 -4.56
C ASN A 92 -0.83 -15.08 -3.49
N ALA A 93 0.28 -15.74 -3.86
CA ALA A 93 1.14 -16.44 -2.91
C ALA A 93 1.85 -15.48 -1.94
N LEU A 94 2.21 -14.29 -2.40
CA LEU A 94 2.85 -13.24 -1.59
C LEU A 94 1.90 -12.50 -0.66
N THR A 95 0.59 -12.61 -0.89
CA THR A 95 -0.44 -11.87 -0.14
C THR A 95 -0.38 -12.15 1.37
N ASP A 96 -0.19 -13.40 1.77
CA ASP A 96 -0.15 -13.77 3.20
C ASP A 96 1.08 -13.19 3.89
N THR A 97 2.25 -13.30 3.24
CA THR A 97 3.49 -12.72 3.74
C THR A 97 3.40 -11.20 3.84
N ALA A 98 2.87 -10.53 2.80
CA ALA A 98 2.68 -9.08 2.81
C ALA A 98 1.69 -8.65 3.92
N THR A 99 0.59 -9.39 4.10
CA THR A 99 -0.39 -9.15 5.17
C THR A 99 0.24 -9.32 6.55
N ALA A 100 1.06 -10.36 6.75
CA ALA A 100 1.79 -10.57 7.99
C ALA A 100 2.77 -9.42 8.28
N GLN A 101 3.48 -8.91 7.27
CA GLN A 101 4.37 -7.75 7.41
C GLN A 101 3.60 -6.47 7.76
N LEU A 102 2.44 -6.23 7.14
CA LEU A 102 1.57 -5.10 7.48
C LEU A 102 1.12 -5.16 8.94
N ARG A 103 0.68 -6.34 9.40
CA ARG A 103 0.30 -6.55 10.81
C ARG A 103 1.45 -6.31 11.78
N ARG A 104 2.65 -6.83 11.48
CA ARG A 104 3.87 -6.60 12.30
C ARG A 104 4.25 -5.12 12.41
N ARG A 105 3.85 -4.31 11.43
CA ARG A 105 4.08 -2.85 11.42
C ARG A 105 2.91 -2.04 11.98
N GLY A 106 1.89 -2.70 12.55
CA GLY A 106 0.69 -2.03 13.07
C GLY A 106 -0.22 -1.45 11.99
N LEU A 107 -0.06 -1.89 10.73
CA LEU A 107 -0.84 -1.43 9.58
C LEU A 107 -1.99 -2.38 9.22
N GLY A 108 -2.12 -3.52 9.90
CA GLY A 108 -3.12 -4.54 9.58
C GLY A 108 -4.58 -4.09 9.71
N ASP A 109 -4.83 -3.02 10.46
CA ASP A 109 -6.17 -2.45 10.66
C ASP A 109 -6.50 -1.35 9.64
N VAL A 110 -5.51 -0.87 8.89
CA VAL A 110 -5.65 0.25 7.94
C VAL A 110 -5.33 -0.15 6.51
N VAL A 111 -4.61 -1.25 6.30
CA VAL A 111 -4.26 -1.77 4.98
C VAL A 111 -4.66 -3.23 4.91
N GLU A 112 -5.47 -3.55 3.91
CA GLU A 112 -5.94 -4.89 3.61
C GLU A 112 -5.49 -5.28 2.20
N ILE A 113 -4.94 -6.49 2.05
CA ILE A 113 -4.63 -7.05 0.72
C ILE A 113 -5.67 -8.11 0.41
N ARG A 114 -6.47 -7.87 -0.62
CA ARG A 114 -7.55 -8.74 -1.07
C ARG A 114 -7.06 -9.54 -2.27
N ARG A 115 -7.11 -10.87 -2.16
CA ARG A 115 -6.85 -11.75 -3.31
C ARG A 115 -7.97 -11.57 -4.33
N GLY A 116 -7.58 -11.41 -5.60
CA GLY A 116 -8.51 -11.40 -6.72
C GLY A 116 -8.38 -12.66 -7.58
N ALA A 117 -9.38 -12.90 -8.44
CA ALA A 117 -9.35 -14.00 -9.40
C ALA A 117 -8.18 -13.89 -10.38
N SER A 118 -7.76 -12.67 -10.70
CA SER A 118 -6.65 -12.37 -11.60
C SER A 118 -5.59 -11.46 -10.97
N GLU A 119 -5.95 -10.38 -10.30
CA GLU A 119 -4.98 -9.48 -9.68
C GLU A 119 -5.40 -9.15 -8.25
N PRO A 120 -4.47 -9.14 -7.27
CA PRO A 120 -4.83 -8.68 -5.93
C PRO A 120 -5.03 -7.17 -5.90
N THR A 121 -5.88 -6.76 -4.97
CA THR A 121 -6.21 -5.37 -4.73
C THR A 121 -5.78 -4.99 -3.32
N VAL A 122 -5.18 -3.82 -3.16
CA VAL A 122 -4.89 -3.23 -1.85
C VAL A 122 -5.99 -2.24 -1.52
N ALA A 123 -6.65 -2.43 -0.39
CA ALA A 123 -7.57 -1.49 0.20
C ALA A 123 -6.87 -0.76 1.35
N VAL A 124 -6.81 0.56 1.28
CA VAL A 124 -6.25 1.43 2.32
C VAL A 124 -7.40 2.21 2.95
N HIS A 125 -7.72 1.91 4.21
CA HIS A 125 -8.74 2.58 4.99
C HIS A 125 -8.24 3.96 5.46
N VAL A 126 -8.19 4.92 4.53
CA VAL A 126 -7.67 6.27 4.75
C VAL A 126 -8.41 6.97 5.90
N GLN A 127 -9.75 6.90 5.92
CA GLN A 127 -10.54 7.54 6.98
C GLN A 127 -10.17 6.98 8.36
N ARG A 128 -10.09 5.65 8.49
CA ARG A 128 -9.70 4.97 9.73
C ARG A 128 -8.27 5.34 10.16
N ALA A 129 -7.35 5.47 9.21
CA ALA A 129 -5.98 5.89 9.49
C ALA A 129 -5.91 7.33 10.02
N VAL A 130 -6.77 8.23 9.52
CA VAL A 130 -6.89 9.61 10.02
C VAL A 130 -7.50 9.63 11.41
N GLU A 131 -8.60 8.90 11.63
CA GLU A 131 -9.28 8.82 12.94
C GLU A 131 -8.37 8.29 14.05
N ALA A 132 -7.49 7.35 13.73
CA ALA A 132 -6.48 6.84 14.66
C ALA A 132 -5.45 7.90 15.11
N ARG A 133 -5.39 9.05 14.43
CA ARG A 133 -4.48 10.16 14.76
C ARG A 133 -5.21 11.40 15.23
N THR A 134 -6.39 11.69 14.69
CA THR A 134 -7.13 12.91 14.98
C THR A 134 -8.62 12.69 14.75
N ALA A 135 -9.42 12.98 15.79
CA ALA A 135 -10.88 12.96 15.68
C ALA A 135 -11.40 14.22 14.98
N GLY A 136 -12.61 14.13 14.41
CA GLY A 136 -13.30 15.28 13.83
C GLY A 136 -12.86 15.68 12.42
N LEU A 137 -12.00 14.89 11.77
CA LEU A 137 -11.65 15.06 10.35
C LEU A 137 -12.30 13.97 9.51
N VAL A 138 -12.91 14.39 8.40
CA VAL A 138 -13.53 13.50 7.41
C VAL A 138 -12.82 13.71 6.09
N VAL A 139 -12.19 12.65 5.57
CA VAL A 139 -11.64 12.62 4.22
C VAL A 139 -12.81 12.40 3.26
N THR A 140 -13.02 13.34 2.36
CA THR A 140 -14.15 13.30 1.41
C THR A 140 -13.73 12.90 0.00
N ALA A 141 -12.45 13.08 -0.33
CA ALA A 141 -11.88 12.63 -1.59
C ALA A 141 -10.39 12.32 -1.41
N VAL A 142 -9.93 11.31 -2.15
CA VAL A 142 -8.51 11.01 -2.34
C VAL A 142 -8.30 10.73 -3.83
N ASP A 143 -7.24 11.30 -4.39
CA ASP A 143 -6.81 11.07 -5.76
C ASP A 143 -5.29 10.97 -5.81
N LEU A 144 -4.77 10.26 -6.81
CA LEU A 144 -3.34 10.18 -7.11
C LEU A 144 -3.15 10.49 -8.59
N ARG A 145 -2.53 11.64 -8.87
CA ARG A 145 -2.18 12.10 -10.21
C ARG A 145 -0.85 12.83 -10.16
N ASP A 146 -0.11 12.79 -11.26
CA ASP A 146 1.19 13.45 -11.36
C ASP A 146 2.13 13.13 -10.18
N ALA A 147 2.14 11.85 -9.75
CA ALA A 147 2.89 11.37 -8.58
C ALA A 147 2.60 12.14 -7.28
N THR A 148 1.41 12.75 -7.17
CA THR A 148 0.97 13.59 -6.07
C THR A 148 -0.37 13.09 -5.53
N VAL A 149 -0.41 12.83 -4.23
CA VAL A 149 -1.64 12.50 -3.51
C VAL A 149 -2.39 13.79 -3.23
N HIS A 150 -3.62 13.89 -3.71
CA HIS A 150 -4.55 14.96 -3.40
C HIS A 150 -5.62 14.42 -2.46
N ALA A 151 -5.78 15.04 -1.29
CA ALA A 151 -6.84 14.70 -0.35
C ALA A 151 -7.70 15.92 -0.06
N THR A 152 -9.02 15.75 -0.10
CA THR A 152 -9.98 16.74 0.39
C THR A 152 -10.45 16.31 1.77
N VAL A 153 -10.34 17.23 2.72
CA VAL A 153 -10.70 16.99 4.13
C VAL A 153 -11.69 18.05 4.57
N ALA A 154 -12.76 17.61 5.22
CA ALA A 154 -13.71 18.45 5.92
C ALA A 154 -13.59 18.24 7.43
N VAL A 155 -13.97 19.26 8.20
CA VAL A 155 -14.22 19.08 9.62
C VAL A 155 -15.58 18.38 9.73
N GLY A 156 -15.60 17.20 10.33
CA GLY A 156 -16.84 16.48 10.61
C GLY A 156 -17.70 17.26 11.61
N PRO A 157 -19.00 16.93 11.73
CA PRO A 157 -19.80 17.47 12.82
C PRO A 157 -19.08 17.18 14.16
N PRO A 158 -19.19 18.06 15.17
CA PRO A 158 -18.57 17.83 16.47
C PRO A 158 -19.14 16.53 17.06
N GLY A 159 -18.44 15.41 16.85
CA GLY A 159 -18.71 14.16 17.55
C GLY A 159 -18.37 14.39 19.01
N THR A 160 -19.31 14.06 19.90
CA THR A 160 -19.14 14.12 21.36
C THR A 160 -17.79 13.52 21.74
N VAL A 161 -16.85 14.39 22.07
CA VAL A 161 -15.55 14.00 22.62
C VAL A 161 -15.83 13.21 23.89
N ARG A 162 -15.73 11.89 23.84
CA ARG A 162 -15.53 11.12 25.07
C ARG A 162 -14.07 11.31 25.44
N LEU A 163 -13.84 12.32 26.29
CA LEU A 163 -12.62 12.39 27.07
C LEU A 163 -12.54 11.11 27.93
N PRO A 164 -11.34 10.51 28.09
CA PRO A 164 -11.14 9.42 29.04
C PRO A 164 -11.44 9.85 30.48
#